data_AF-A0A8K2A820-F1
#
_entry.id   AF-A0A8K2A820-F1
#
_cell.length_a   1.000
_cell.length_b   1.000
_cell.length_c   1.000
_cell.angle_alpha   90.00
_cell.angle_beta   90.00
_cell.angle_gamma   90.00
#
_symmetry.space_group_name_H-M   'P 1'
#
loop_
_entity.id
_entity.type
_entity.pdbx_description
1 polymer ?
#
loop_
_entity_poly.entity_id
_entity_poly.type
_entity_poly.pdbx_seq_one_letter_code
_entity_poly.pdbx_strand_id
1 'polypeptide(L)'
;MWKKRWTVLASGLLWGLGITTLIVLIPQSSSLSPPPRLSVVSRSLLTDPFLQNPTPSSVQVVWFTEFEGKAHRINWGQPGQSPRLEILSNPVPAVTTQLSRTREDARSHLKHPDFPEPQGTVPRPIWRHEATVTGLIPGQRVPYRVVSQSEDGAVIESRIFTLAAAPPPGQALKILLTSDHQNMPMTAANLQKVQETVGRVDAVFLAGDLVNVPDRASEWFDDSRGNGFFPCLQGRADYALERHGHTTHYQGGEIIQHAPLFPALGNHEVMGRFSHTAPLNEQFNTPIPRATAEQWYESHTDLFNPRGKQSLRHRWVMDNSFNTQTYEEIFSLPISTVPNPEQSEATSRYYAVSLGDIRLVTLYVTQIWRSPHLAPTVRGRYQEREADLNTPQNWGYGQHIFEPIERGSPQYQWLMQELASDAFQNARYKVVMLHHPPHTLGDNIVPPFTTPVPVYDRNPDGSLTAVRYEYPLEADYIAHDLVPLLEQAGVHLVFFGHSHLWNRFVSPAGTHYLETSNVGNSYGAFWKESSRPVPPAQGTDTLGGFHPSHYIPQGDPNGLEPIVPTVAPPLVDAAGRPLPYLASNDITAFSILDTGSGTVSSYYFDTRQPESAGVKFDEFQLR
;
A
#
# COMPACT_ATOMS: atom_id res chain seq x y z
N MET A 1 -29.19 -46.04 58.91
CA MET A 1 -29.61 -44.73 59.46
C MET A 1 -30.72 -44.15 58.56
N TRP A 2 -31.50 -43.17 59.03
CA TRP A 2 -32.83 -42.88 58.47
C TRP A 2 -32.89 -41.95 57.24
N LYS A 3 -33.96 -42.14 56.45
CA LYS A 3 -34.53 -41.15 55.51
C LYS A 3 -35.65 -40.35 56.22
N LYS A 4 -35.83 -39.06 55.91
CA LYS A 4 -37.15 -38.46 55.57
C LYS A 4 -37.05 -36.99 55.11
N ARG A 5 -38.11 -36.53 54.42
CA ARG A 5 -38.34 -35.16 53.92
C ARG A 5 -39.34 -34.40 54.81
N TRP A 6 -39.24 -33.06 54.82
CA TRP A 6 -40.32 -32.05 54.91
C TRP A 6 -39.82 -30.80 54.11
N THR A 7 -40.53 -29.91 53.39
CA THR A 7 -41.95 -29.49 53.15
C THR A 7 -42.66 -28.69 54.27
N VAL A 8 -43.34 -27.55 54.05
CA VAL A 8 -43.57 -26.69 52.85
C VAL A 8 -44.21 -25.32 53.28
N LEU A 9 -44.48 -24.39 52.34
CA LEU A 9 -45.30 -23.14 52.43
C LEU A 9 -44.69 -21.93 53.20
N ALA A 10 -44.97 -20.64 52.91
CA ALA A 10 -45.67 -20.00 51.77
C ALA A 10 -45.42 -18.46 51.66
N SER A 11 -45.75 -17.89 50.48
CA SER A 11 -46.30 -16.54 50.21
C SER A 11 -45.58 -15.24 50.66
N GLY A 12 -45.46 -14.28 49.72
CA GLY A 12 -45.16 -12.86 50.02
C GLY A 12 -44.94 -12.01 48.76
N LEU A 13 -45.78 -10.99 48.54
CA LEU A 13 -45.77 -10.12 47.34
C LEU A 13 -44.67 -9.04 47.36
N LEU A 14 -44.29 -8.58 46.16
CA LEU A 14 -43.91 -7.21 45.75
C LEU A 14 -43.45 -6.19 46.82
N TRP A 15 -42.35 -5.49 46.55
CA TRP A 15 -42.38 -4.15 45.91
C TRP A 15 -40.96 -3.76 45.45
N GLY A 16 -40.84 -2.90 44.43
CA GLY A 16 -39.55 -2.48 43.88
C GLY A 16 -39.02 -1.17 44.48
N LEU A 17 -37.69 -1.04 44.55
CA LEU A 17 -36.99 0.22 44.84
C LEU A 17 -35.73 0.29 43.96
N GLY A 18 -35.60 1.37 43.20
CA GLY A 18 -34.44 1.59 42.33
C GLY A 18 -33.24 2.13 43.12
N ILE A 19 -32.03 1.72 42.73
CA ILE A 19 -30.78 2.31 43.23
C ILE A 19 -30.16 3.14 42.10
N THR A 20 -30.30 4.46 42.19
CA THR A 20 -29.63 5.42 41.32
C THR A 20 -28.14 5.49 41.66
N THR A 21 -27.30 4.91 40.80
CA THR A 21 -25.84 4.98 40.97
C THR A 21 -25.36 6.37 40.55
N LEU A 22 -25.16 7.25 41.53
CA LEU A 22 -24.76 8.64 41.32
C LEU A 22 -23.26 8.71 40.93
N ILE A 23 -22.97 8.81 39.63
CA ILE A 23 -21.59 9.05 39.15
C ILE A 23 -21.21 10.51 39.43
N VAL A 24 -20.47 10.73 40.52
CA VAL A 24 -19.91 12.04 40.87
C VAL A 24 -18.66 12.29 40.02
N LEU A 25 -18.81 13.10 38.97
CA LEU A 25 -17.69 13.63 38.20
C LEU A 25 -16.90 14.64 39.05
N ILE A 26 -15.85 14.19 39.73
CA ILE A 26 -14.85 15.06 40.36
C ILE A 26 -13.82 15.47 39.29
N PRO A 27 -13.68 16.76 38.95
CA PRO A 27 -12.63 17.22 38.04
C PRO A 27 -11.29 17.24 38.77
N GLN A 28 -10.57 16.11 38.78
CA GLN A 28 -9.19 16.08 39.25
C GLN A 28 -8.26 16.70 38.20
N SER A 29 -8.16 18.02 38.23
CA SER A 29 -7.14 18.78 37.50
C SER A 29 -5.76 18.60 38.16
N SER A 30 -5.18 17.41 38.02
CA SER A 30 -3.81 17.11 38.43
C SER A 30 -2.83 17.68 37.41
N SER A 31 -2.39 18.93 37.65
CA SER A 31 -1.36 19.59 36.85
C SER A 31 0.02 18.95 37.08
N LEU A 32 0.25 17.80 36.46
CA LEU A 32 1.59 17.25 36.28
C LEU A 32 2.35 18.17 35.34
N SER A 33 3.21 19.03 35.90
CA SER A 33 4.22 19.74 35.12
C SER A 33 5.01 18.72 34.31
N PRO A 34 5.16 18.89 32.97
CA PRO A 34 5.99 17.98 32.19
C PRO A 34 7.43 18.00 32.75
N PRO A 35 8.14 16.85 32.77
CA PRO A 35 9.55 16.86 33.12
C PRO A 35 10.30 17.79 32.16
N PRO A 36 11.37 18.46 32.60
CA PRO A 36 12.09 19.41 31.77
C PRO A 36 12.64 18.69 30.54
N ARG A 37 12.06 18.97 29.37
CA ARG A 37 12.61 18.54 28.08
C ARG A 37 13.94 19.25 27.86
N LEU A 38 15.03 18.62 28.30
CA LEU A 38 16.29 18.69 27.57
C LEU A 38 16.12 17.88 26.28
N SER A 39 15.24 18.36 25.39
CA SER A 39 15.05 17.78 24.08
C SER A 39 16.36 17.89 23.31
N VAL A 40 16.89 16.76 22.87
CA VAL A 40 17.86 16.74 21.80
C VAL A 40 17.09 17.16 20.55
N VAL A 41 17.07 18.46 20.25
CA VAL A 41 16.42 18.99 19.04
C VAL A 41 17.01 18.23 17.85
N SER A 42 16.20 17.41 17.18
CA SER A 42 16.66 16.58 16.06
C SER A 42 17.27 17.50 14.98
N ARG A 43 18.58 17.38 14.74
CA ARG A 43 19.35 18.29 13.87
C ARG A 43 19.55 17.75 12.45
N SER A 44 18.63 16.90 12.01
CA SER A 44 18.64 16.21 10.72
C SER A 44 17.29 16.35 10.02
N LEU A 45 17.30 16.30 8.69
CA LEU A 45 16.10 15.94 7.95
C LEU A 45 15.85 14.44 8.17
N LEU A 46 14.58 14.04 8.25
CA LEU A 46 14.19 12.63 8.36
C LEU A 46 14.23 11.91 7.00
N THR A 47 14.32 12.69 5.91
CA THR A 47 14.46 12.22 4.52
C THR A 47 15.34 13.20 3.73
N ASP A 48 16.04 12.74 2.69
CA ASP A 48 16.42 13.66 1.60
C ASP A 48 15.13 14.15 0.90
N PRO A 49 15.13 15.32 0.25
CA PRO A 49 13.93 15.83 -0.42
C PRO A 49 13.61 15.07 -1.71
N PHE A 50 12.33 14.78 -1.93
CA PHE A 50 11.85 13.96 -3.04
C PHE A 50 10.75 14.65 -3.87
N LEU A 51 10.56 14.19 -5.12
CA LEU A 51 9.74 14.86 -6.12
C LEU A 51 8.33 14.26 -6.25
N GLN A 52 7.34 15.11 -6.43
CA GLN A 52 5.92 14.75 -6.58
C GLN A 52 5.22 15.62 -7.65
N ASN A 53 4.12 15.11 -8.20
CA ASN A 53 3.12 15.83 -9.01
C ASN A 53 3.68 16.90 -9.99
N PRO A 54 4.52 16.51 -10.97
CA PRO A 54 5.05 17.42 -11.96
C PRO A 54 3.95 17.91 -12.92
N THR A 55 4.00 19.20 -13.27
CA THR A 55 3.16 19.82 -14.31
C THR A 55 4.04 20.35 -15.45
N PRO A 56 3.48 20.82 -16.58
CA PRO A 56 4.27 21.40 -17.68
C PRO A 56 5.13 22.63 -17.32
N SER A 57 5.00 23.22 -16.13
CA SER A 57 5.86 24.33 -15.68
C SER A 57 6.21 24.32 -14.19
N SER A 58 5.91 23.22 -13.47
CA SER A 58 6.19 23.09 -12.05
C SER A 58 6.46 21.65 -11.60
N VAL A 59 6.96 21.50 -10.37
CA VAL A 59 7.02 20.22 -9.65
C VAL A 59 6.95 20.49 -8.14
N GLN A 60 6.37 19.56 -7.39
CA GLN A 60 6.34 19.61 -5.93
C GLN A 60 7.59 18.93 -5.37
N VAL A 61 8.18 19.53 -4.35
CA VAL A 61 9.28 18.95 -3.58
C VAL A 61 8.83 18.81 -2.15
N VAL A 62 8.94 17.60 -1.61
CA VAL A 62 8.50 17.24 -0.25
C VAL A 62 9.70 16.70 0.53
N TRP A 63 9.73 16.97 1.83
CA TRP A 63 10.65 16.35 2.77
C TRP A 63 10.06 16.33 4.18
N PHE A 64 10.66 15.55 5.06
CA PHE A 64 10.18 15.34 6.43
C PHE A 64 11.22 15.68 7.49
N THR A 65 10.73 16.00 8.69
CA THR A 65 11.48 16.19 9.94
C THR A 65 10.67 15.65 11.13
N GLU A 66 11.27 15.65 12.32
CA GLU A 66 10.58 15.40 13.60
C GLU A 66 10.33 16.69 14.40
N PHE A 67 10.44 17.86 13.75
CA PHE A 67 10.26 19.17 14.37
C PHE A 67 9.49 20.11 13.43
N GLU A 68 8.51 20.87 13.97
CA GLU A 68 7.71 21.82 13.19
C GLU A 68 8.58 22.91 12.55
N GLY A 69 9.56 23.39 13.32
CA GLY A 69 10.55 24.37 12.92
C GLY A 69 10.02 25.80 12.84
N LYS A 70 10.78 26.66 12.17
CA LYS A 70 10.49 28.11 12.04
C LYS A 70 10.41 28.59 10.60
N ALA A 71 11.14 27.96 9.70
CA ALA A 71 11.23 28.35 8.30
C ALA A 71 11.74 27.19 7.45
N HIS A 72 11.00 26.88 6.39
CA HIS A 72 11.26 25.75 5.49
C HIS A 72 11.20 26.26 4.05
N ARG A 73 12.20 25.93 3.23
CA ARG A 73 12.28 26.41 1.84
C ARG A 73 13.09 25.50 0.94
N ILE A 74 12.79 25.58 -0.35
CA ILE A 74 13.70 25.14 -1.42
C ILE A 74 14.60 26.32 -1.78
N ASN A 75 15.88 26.08 -2.04
CA ASN A 75 16.72 26.97 -2.84
C ASN A 75 17.02 26.24 -4.17
N TRP A 76 16.72 26.84 -5.32
CA TRP A 76 16.99 26.26 -6.65
C TRP A 76 17.78 27.19 -7.58
N GLY A 77 18.40 26.60 -8.59
CA GLY A 77 19.31 27.26 -9.54
C GLY A 77 18.69 27.52 -10.91
N GLN A 78 19.54 27.66 -11.93
CA GLN A 78 19.14 27.91 -13.33
C GLN A 78 19.37 26.67 -14.22
N PRO A 79 18.72 26.56 -15.39
CA PRO A 79 18.97 25.48 -16.35
C PRO A 79 20.46 25.37 -16.74
N GLY A 80 20.98 24.14 -16.72
CA GLY A 80 22.40 23.87 -17.00
C GLY A 80 23.38 24.31 -15.90
N GLN A 81 22.92 24.90 -14.79
CA GLN A 81 23.78 25.21 -13.65
C GLN A 81 24.33 23.92 -13.03
N SER A 82 25.66 23.86 -12.83
CA SER A 82 26.32 22.71 -12.22
C SER A 82 25.82 22.46 -10.79
N PRO A 83 25.42 21.22 -10.43
CA PRO A 83 25.09 20.84 -9.04
C PRO A 83 26.23 20.99 -8.03
N ARG A 84 27.45 21.34 -8.48
CA ARG A 84 28.60 21.66 -7.61
C ARG A 84 28.70 23.14 -7.22
N LEU A 85 27.80 23.99 -7.73
CA LEU A 85 27.73 25.41 -7.34
C LEU A 85 26.79 25.56 -6.14
N GLU A 86 27.35 25.95 -5.00
CA GLU A 86 26.61 26.01 -3.73
C GLU A 86 25.49 27.08 -3.72
N ILE A 87 25.68 28.17 -4.46
CA ILE A 87 24.75 29.30 -4.51
C ILE A 87 23.58 28.97 -5.45
N LEU A 88 22.41 28.73 -4.85
CA LEU A 88 21.14 28.51 -5.52
C LEU A 88 20.22 29.69 -5.20
N SER A 89 20.05 30.59 -6.17
CA SER A 89 19.56 31.96 -5.93
C SER A 89 18.05 32.11 -5.84
N ASN A 90 17.26 31.07 -6.15
CA ASN A 90 15.81 31.14 -6.21
C ASN A 90 15.19 30.46 -4.95
N PRO A 91 14.80 31.21 -3.90
CA PRO A 91 14.13 30.65 -2.73
C PRO A 91 12.63 30.45 -2.99
N VAL A 92 12.06 29.34 -2.50
CA VAL A 92 10.61 29.08 -2.48
C VAL A 92 10.22 28.60 -1.08
N PRO A 93 9.32 29.29 -0.35
CA PRO A 93 8.88 28.86 0.97
C PRO A 93 8.01 27.59 0.89
N ALA A 94 8.09 26.75 1.90
CA ALA A 94 7.27 25.55 2.05
C ALA A 94 6.11 25.75 3.02
N VAL A 95 5.03 25.01 2.78
CA VAL A 95 3.94 24.79 3.73
C VAL A 95 4.34 23.63 4.64
N THR A 96 4.22 23.82 5.95
CA THR A 96 4.41 22.75 6.95
C THR A 96 3.06 22.19 7.37
N THR A 97 2.94 20.86 7.42
CA THR A 97 1.84 20.14 8.04
C THR A 97 2.38 19.02 8.94
N GLN A 98 1.56 18.51 9.87
CA GLN A 98 1.90 17.34 10.68
C GLN A 98 1.16 16.11 10.16
N LEU A 99 1.82 14.96 10.07
CA LEU A 99 1.14 13.68 9.85
C LEU A 99 0.35 13.33 11.12
N SER A 100 -0.93 12.97 10.96
CA SER A 100 -1.89 12.89 12.07
C SER A 100 -2.02 11.52 12.71
N ARG A 101 -1.47 10.47 12.06
CA ARG A 101 -1.60 9.07 12.48
C ARG A 101 -0.27 8.36 12.77
N THR A 102 0.86 9.00 12.47
CA THR A 102 2.20 8.42 12.65
C THR A 102 2.50 8.09 14.10
N ARG A 103 2.83 6.82 14.33
CA ARG A 103 2.96 6.19 15.64
C ARG A 103 4.11 5.19 15.63
N GLU A 104 4.47 4.71 16.82
CA GLU A 104 5.37 3.58 17.04
C GLU A 104 4.75 2.63 18.08
N ASP A 105 5.14 1.36 18.08
CA ASP A 105 4.71 0.37 19.09
C ASP A 105 5.84 -0.65 19.38
N ALA A 106 5.55 -1.68 20.18
CA ALA A 106 6.50 -2.74 20.53
C ALA A 106 6.94 -3.64 19.34
N ARG A 107 6.49 -3.35 18.12
CA ARG A 107 6.96 -3.98 16.86
C ARG A 107 7.74 -3.00 15.96
N SER A 108 7.87 -1.74 16.35
CA SER A 108 8.72 -0.78 15.68
C SER A 108 10.20 -1.10 15.87
N HIS A 109 10.92 -1.31 14.77
CA HIS A 109 12.36 -1.54 14.78
C HIS A 109 13.13 -0.23 14.87
N LEU A 110 12.98 0.52 15.97
CA LEU A 110 13.50 1.88 16.12
C LEU A 110 14.73 1.95 17.06
N LYS A 111 15.73 2.76 16.71
CA LYS A 111 16.91 3.07 17.55
C LYS A 111 17.06 4.59 17.74
N HIS A 112 16.01 5.23 18.26
CA HIS A 112 15.93 6.69 18.37
C HIS A 112 16.00 7.17 19.84
N PRO A 113 16.78 8.22 20.16
CA PRO A 113 16.97 8.67 21.55
C PRO A 113 15.68 9.08 22.27
N ASP A 114 14.75 9.73 21.58
CA ASP A 114 13.46 10.16 22.15
C ASP A 114 12.37 9.05 22.13
N PHE A 115 12.64 7.91 21.48
CA PHE A 115 11.72 6.76 21.40
C PHE A 115 12.43 5.45 21.80
N PRO A 116 12.76 5.26 23.10
CA PRO A 116 13.13 3.95 23.62
C PRO A 116 11.96 2.95 23.44
N GLU A 117 12.29 1.65 23.39
CA GLU A 117 11.37 0.53 23.07
C GLU A 117 9.93 0.74 23.60
N PRO A 118 8.95 1.05 22.72
CA PRO A 118 7.63 1.46 23.17
C PRO A 118 6.85 0.33 23.86
N GLN A 119 6.50 0.54 25.13
CA GLN A 119 5.69 -0.41 25.91
C GLN A 119 4.20 -0.49 25.45
N GLY A 120 3.83 0.31 24.47
CA GLY A 120 2.51 0.38 23.86
C GLY A 120 2.53 1.35 22.68
N THR A 121 1.38 1.56 22.04
CA THR A 121 1.27 2.45 20.88
C THR A 121 1.41 3.92 21.27
N VAL A 122 2.44 4.61 20.77
CA VAL A 122 2.76 6.02 21.07
C VAL A 122 2.76 6.89 19.80
N PRO A 123 2.28 8.15 19.85
CA PRO A 123 2.42 9.10 18.73
C PRO A 123 3.88 9.47 18.45
N ARG A 124 4.27 9.51 17.18
CA ARG A 124 5.54 10.07 16.71
C ARG A 124 5.24 11.27 15.79
N PRO A 125 5.60 12.51 16.19
CA PRO A 125 5.21 13.71 15.47
C PRO A 125 6.11 13.92 14.25
N ILE A 126 5.64 13.44 13.10
CA ILE A 126 6.32 13.65 11.82
C ILE A 126 5.77 14.90 11.15
N TRP A 127 6.66 15.79 10.73
CA TRP A 127 6.33 17.04 10.06
C TRP A 127 6.71 16.96 8.60
N ARG A 128 5.76 17.30 7.74
CA ARG A 128 5.88 17.32 6.29
C ARG A 128 6.05 18.75 5.82
N HIS A 129 7.03 18.99 4.96
CA HIS A 129 7.24 20.28 4.32
C HIS A 129 7.09 20.12 2.81
N GLU A 130 6.24 20.93 2.19
CA GLU A 130 5.97 20.91 0.75
C GLU A 130 6.14 22.30 0.13
N ALA A 131 6.88 22.38 -0.96
CA ALA A 131 6.96 23.58 -1.79
C ALA A 131 6.85 23.23 -3.28
N THR A 132 6.14 24.07 -4.04
CA THR A 132 6.01 23.93 -5.50
C THR A 132 7.00 24.85 -6.19
N VAL A 133 7.98 24.29 -6.92
CA VAL A 133 8.85 25.08 -7.79
C VAL A 133 8.12 25.34 -9.09
N THR A 134 7.99 26.61 -9.50
CA THR A 134 7.26 27.05 -10.70
C THR A 134 8.17 27.80 -11.67
N GLY A 135 7.70 27.99 -12.91
CA GLY A 135 8.48 28.63 -13.97
C GLY A 135 9.56 27.74 -14.58
N LEU A 136 9.45 26.42 -14.38
CA LEU A 136 10.34 25.42 -14.95
C LEU A 136 10.05 25.24 -16.45
N ILE A 137 11.09 24.87 -17.21
CA ILE A 137 11.00 24.62 -18.65
C ILE A 137 10.95 23.09 -18.87
N PRO A 138 9.95 22.56 -19.62
CA PRO A 138 9.89 21.13 -19.97
C PRO A 138 11.21 20.58 -20.52
N GLY A 139 11.58 19.39 -20.05
CA GLY A 139 12.81 18.69 -20.44
C GLY A 139 14.11 19.30 -19.90
N GLN A 140 14.07 20.43 -19.19
CA GLN A 140 15.27 21.03 -18.58
C GLN A 140 15.33 20.73 -17.07
N ARG A 141 16.45 20.14 -16.63
CA ARG A 141 16.73 19.91 -15.21
C ARG A 141 17.51 21.08 -14.59
N VAL A 142 17.16 21.42 -13.36
CA VAL A 142 17.81 22.47 -12.54
C VAL A 142 18.29 21.90 -11.21
N PRO A 143 19.41 22.39 -10.64
CA PRO A 143 19.84 21.97 -9.31
C PRO A 143 18.95 22.58 -8.22
N TYR A 144 18.69 21.83 -7.14
CA TYR A 144 17.96 22.31 -5.96
C TYR A 144 18.52 21.71 -4.67
N ARG A 145 18.28 22.38 -3.54
CA ARG A 145 18.36 21.79 -2.19
C ARG A 145 17.19 22.27 -1.33
N VAL A 146 16.89 21.57 -0.25
CA VAL A 146 15.96 22.06 0.77
C VAL A 146 16.73 22.56 1.99
N VAL A 147 16.13 23.52 2.70
CA VAL A 147 16.66 24.15 3.90
C VAL A 147 15.55 24.24 4.94
N SER A 148 15.81 23.68 6.12
CA SER A 148 14.93 23.73 7.28
C SER A 148 15.61 24.48 8.42
N GLN A 149 14.85 25.26 9.19
CA GLN A 149 15.32 25.91 10.40
C GLN A 149 14.56 25.39 11.62
N SER A 150 15.30 24.83 12.59
CA SER A 150 14.76 24.29 13.83
C SER A 150 14.35 25.37 14.85
N GLU A 151 13.70 24.97 15.94
CA GLU A 151 13.25 25.88 17.01
C GLU A 151 14.40 26.62 17.70
N ASP A 152 15.58 26.01 17.85
CA ASP A 152 16.79 26.68 18.36
C ASP A 152 17.46 27.60 17.33
N GLY A 153 16.96 27.63 16.09
CA GLY A 153 17.44 28.46 15.01
C GLY A 153 18.56 27.85 14.16
N ALA A 154 19.00 26.61 14.45
CA ALA A 154 19.98 25.91 13.63
C ALA A 154 19.43 25.67 12.20
N VAL A 155 20.33 25.70 11.22
CA VAL A 155 19.99 25.54 9.80
C VAL A 155 20.48 24.19 9.30
N ILE A 156 19.57 23.43 8.69
CA ILE A 156 19.79 22.08 8.21
C ILE A 156 19.52 22.09 6.70
N GLU A 157 20.52 21.74 5.90
CA GLU A 157 20.43 21.71 4.44
C GLU A 157 20.56 20.28 3.90
N SER A 158 19.82 19.96 2.84
CA SER A 158 20.08 18.74 2.07
C SER A 158 21.33 18.88 1.18
N ARG A 159 21.78 17.76 0.61
CA ARG A 159 22.64 17.78 -0.59
C ARG A 159 21.92 18.48 -1.75
N ILE A 160 22.66 18.85 -2.79
CA ILE A 160 22.10 19.38 -4.04
C ILE A 160 21.68 18.19 -4.93
N PHE A 161 20.40 18.17 -5.31
CA PHE A 161 19.79 17.21 -6.22
C PHE A 161 19.28 17.93 -7.49
N THR A 162 18.50 17.27 -8.37
CA THR A 162 18.02 17.91 -9.62
C THR A 162 16.55 17.63 -9.93
N LEU A 163 15.76 18.69 -10.08
CA LEU A 163 14.33 18.61 -10.43
C LEU A 163 14.06 19.13 -11.85
N ALA A 164 12.88 18.87 -12.37
CA ALA A 164 12.38 19.39 -13.66
C ALA A 164 10.84 19.48 -13.63
N ALA A 165 10.27 20.21 -14.59
CA ALA A 165 8.85 20.09 -14.97
C ALA A 165 8.54 18.69 -15.53
N ALA A 166 7.25 18.41 -15.76
CA ALA A 166 6.82 17.22 -16.49
C ALA A 166 7.52 17.15 -17.87
N PRO A 167 7.99 15.96 -18.29
CA PRO A 167 8.63 15.80 -19.59
C PRO A 167 7.63 16.05 -20.73
N PRO A 168 8.03 16.78 -21.79
CA PRO A 168 7.18 17.02 -22.95
C PRO A 168 7.02 15.75 -23.80
N PRO A 169 5.93 15.62 -24.59
CA PRO A 169 5.78 14.57 -25.58
C PRO A 169 6.98 14.49 -26.54
N GLY A 170 7.30 13.28 -26.99
CA GLY A 170 8.49 12.96 -27.79
C GLY A 170 9.79 12.86 -27.01
N GLN A 171 9.84 13.21 -25.71
CA GLN A 171 11.01 12.95 -24.88
C GLN A 171 11.08 11.47 -24.49
N ALA A 172 12.21 10.82 -24.78
CA ALA A 172 12.52 9.49 -24.28
C ALA A 172 12.79 9.53 -22.76
N LEU A 173 12.17 8.58 -22.03
CA LEU A 173 12.20 8.46 -20.58
C LEU A 173 12.51 7.01 -20.20
N LYS A 174 13.16 6.82 -19.05
CA LYS A 174 13.21 5.52 -18.36
C LYS A 174 12.31 5.56 -17.14
N ILE A 175 11.31 4.70 -17.07
CA ILE A 175 10.41 4.59 -15.92
C ILE A 175 10.74 3.31 -15.15
N LEU A 176 10.95 3.41 -13.84
CA LEU A 176 11.04 2.23 -12.97
C LEU A 176 9.62 1.69 -12.70
N LEU A 177 9.41 0.41 -12.97
CA LEU A 177 8.23 -0.36 -12.56
C LEU A 177 8.65 -1.28 -11.40
N THR A 178 8.07 -1.07 -10.21
CA THR A 178 8.40 -1.81 -8.99
C THR A 178 7.19 -1.88 -8.04
N SER A 179 7.14 -2.86 -7.15
CA SER A 179 6.01 -3.00 -6.21
C SER A 179 6.43 -3.72 -4.93
N ASP A 180 5.56 -3.77 -3.92
CA ASP A 180 5.65 -4.64 -2.75
C ASP A 180 6.94 -4.46 -1.94
N HIS A 181 7.40 -3.21 -1.84
CA HIS A 181 8.64 -2.84 -1.15
C HIS A 181 8.66 -3.25 0.32
N GLN A 182 7.53 -3.10 1.03
CA GLN A 182 7.20 -3.68 2.35
C GLN A 182 8.37 -3.82 3.36
N ASN A 183 9.37 -2.93 3.36
CA ASN A 183 10.65 -3.11 4.09
C ASN A 183 11.33 -4.49 3.91
N MET A 184 11.22 -5.09 2.71
CA MET A 184 11.58 -6.49 2.45
C MET A 184 13.06 -6.73 2.11
N PRO A 185 13.61 -7.94 2.39
CA PRO A 185 15.06 -8.12 2.52
C PRO A 185 15.92 -7.82 1.29
N MET A 186 15.36 -7.80 0.08
CA MET A 186 16.13 -7.45 -1.13
C MET A 186 15.76 -6.07 -1.70
N THR A 187 14.86 -5.29 -1.08
CA THR A 187 14.44 -3.95 -1.56
C THR A 187 15.62 -2.98 -1.70
N ALA A 188 16.49 -2.88 -0.69
CA ALA A 188 17.72 -2.06 -0.76
C ALA A 188 18.69 -2.56 -1.85
N ALA A 189 18.82 -3.88 -2.05
CA ALA A 189 19.68 -4.47 -3.08
C ALA A 189 19.12 -4.23 -4.50
N ASN A 190 17.81 -4.39 -4.67
CA ASN A 190 17.07 -4.17 -5.91
C ASN A 190 17.26 -2.73 -6.41
N LEU A 191 16.97 -1.73 -5.57
CA LEU A 191 17.02 -0.32 -5.94
C LEU A 191 18.46 0.17 -6.18
N GLN A 192 19.44 -0.39 -5.48
CA GLN A 192 20.86 -0.15 -5.79
C GLN A 192 21.20 -0.70 -7.19
N LYS A 193 20.75 -1.92 -7.52
CA LYS A 193 21.00 -2.56 -8.82
C LYS A 193 20.21 -1.93 -9.96
N VAL A 194 19.05 -1.29 -9.72
CA VAL A 194 18.38 -0.39 -10.68
C VAL A 194 19.36 0.72 -11.09
N GLN A 195 19.91 1.44 -10.12
CA GLN A 195 20.83 2.54 -10.37
C GLN A 195 22.13 2.09 -11.06
N GLU A 196 22.71 0.98 -10.62
CA GLU A 196 23.90 0.39 -11.26
C GLU A 196 23.64 -0.03 -12.72
N THR A 197 22.45 -0.55 -13.04
CA THR A 197 22.14 -1.16 -14.34
C THR A 197 21.66 -0.15 -15.39
N VAL A 198 20.81 0.81 -15.02
CA VAL A 198 20.22 1.77 -15.98
C VAL A 198 20.56 3.24 -15.72
N GLY A 199 21.25 3.54 -14.62
CA GLY A 199 21.53 4.89 -14.17
C GLY A 199 20.30 5.56 -13.55
N ARG A 200 20.20 6.89 -13.71
CA ARG A 200 19.04 7.66 -13.26
C ARG A 200 17.81 7.34 -14.12
N VAL A 201 16.69 7.03 -13.47
CA VAL A 201 15.34 6.97 -14.06
C VAL A 201 14.64 8.34 -14.02
N ASP A 202 13.62 8.54 -14.85
CA ASP A 202 12.90 9.81 -14.98
C ASP A 202 11.53 9.84 -14.29
N ALA A 203 10.98 8.67 -13.91
CA ALA A 203 9.88 8.54 -12.94
C ALA A 203 9.91 7.13 -12.30
N VAL A 204 9.17 6.96 -11.21
CA VAL A 204 8.90 5.65 -10.59
C VAL A 204 7.39 5.42 -10.57
N PHE A 205 6.93 4.30 -11.13
CA PHE A 205 5.58 3.78 -10.96
C PHE A 205 5.65 2.65 -9.94
N LEU A 206 4.94 2.79 -8.82
CA LEU A 206 4.99 1.86 -7.70
C LEU A 206 3.61 1.25 -7.43
N ALA A 207 3.40 -0.03 -7.73
CA ALA A 207 2.08 -0.66 -7.74
C ALA A 207 1.54 -1.07 -6.34
N GLY A 208 1.75 -0.23 -5.32
CA GLY A 208 1.28 -0.43 -3.95
C GLY A 208 2.22 -1.24 -3.06
N ASP A 209 1.83 -1.37 -1.80
CA ASP A 209 2.53 -2.06 -0.72
C ASP A 209 3.95 -1.50 -0.47
N LEU A 210 3.98 -0.22 -0.07
CA LEU A 210 5.18 0.57 0.17
C LEU A 210 5.88 0.17 1.48
N VAL A 211 5.09 -0.12 2.54
CA VAL A 211 5.53 -0.51 3.89
C VAL A 211 4.71 -1.71 4.39
N ASN A 212 4.86 -2.17 5.64
CA ASN A 212 4.03 -3.25 6.21
C ASN A 212 2.82 -2.70 6.98
N VAL A 213 3.00 -1.60 7.72
CA VAL A 213 1.97 -0.97 8.55
C VAL A 213 2.08 0.55 8.40
N PRO A 214 1.14 1.22 7.71
CA PRO A 214 1.36 2.57 7.19
C PRO A 214 1.32 3.64 8.29
N ASP A 215 0.72 3.35 9.46
CA ASP A 215 0.80 4.24 10.62
C ASP A 215 2.11 4.10 11.42
N ARG A 216 2.96 3.10 11.13
CA ARG A 216 4.27 2.94 11.78
C ARG A 216 5.29 3.86 11.10
N ALA A 217 5.69 4.93 11.80
CA ALA A 217 6.60 5.92 11.22
C ALA A 217 7.97 5.33 10.86
N SER A 218 8.55 4.49 11.73
CA SER A 218 9.86 3.87 11.49
C SER A 218 9.96 3.09 10.16
N GLU A 219 8.90 2.44 9.70
CA GLU A 219 8.90 1.72 8.41
C GLU A 219 9.02 2.65 7.20
N TRP A 220 8.52 3.88 7.28
CA TRP A 220 8.74 4.89 6.25
C TRP A 220 10.17 5.43 6.30
N PHE A 221 10.66 5.75 7.49
CA PHE A 221 11.70 6.74 7.69
C PHE A 221 13.07 6.21 8.13
N ASP A 222 13.13 5.41 9.19
CA ASP A 222 14.37 5.13 9.92
C ASP A 222 14.42 3.75 10.59
N ASP A 223 13.76 2.76 9.98
CA ASP A 223 13.82 1.36 10.40
C ASP A 223 15.28 0.91 10.60
N SER A 224 15.61 0.58 11.84
CA SER A 224 16.97 0.33 12.31
C SER A 224 17.52 -1.05 11.95
N ARG A 225 16.78 -1.83 11.15
CA ARG A 225 17.31 -2.95 10.34
C ARG A 225 18.00 -2.44 9.06
N GLY A 226 17.82 -1.16 8.73
CA GLY A 226 18.41 -0.47 7.59
C GLY A 226 17.52 -0.39 6.35
N ASN A 227 16.21 -0.69 6.46
CA ASN A 227 15.32 -0.94 5.31
C ASN A 227 14.07 -0.03 5.24
N GLY A 228 14.14 1.19 5.77
CA GLY A 228 13.05 2.17 5.68
C GLY A 228 12.73 2.55 4.22
N PHE A 229 11.46 2.77 3.90
CA PHE A 229 10.99 3.05 2.53
C PHE A 229 11.73 4.21 1.86
N PHE A 230 11.77 5.37 2.52
CA PHE A 230 12.48 6.54 2.01
C PHE A 230 13.99 6.30 1.91
N PRO A 231 14.70 5.80 2.94
CA PRO A 231 16.12 5.41 2.82
C PRO A 231 16.46 4.55 1.60
N CYS A 232 15.65 3.52 1.29
CA CYS A 232 15.90 2.61 0.18
C CYS A 232 15.75 3.30 -1.20
N LEU A 233 14.76 4.19 -1.34
CA LEU A 233 14.53 4.99 -2.56
C LEU A 233 15.42 6.24 -2.67
N GLN A 234 16.25 6.50 -1.67
CA GLN A 234 17.12 7.68 -1.58
C GLN A 234 18.63 7.38 -1.56
N GLY A 235 19.04 6.11 -1.57
CA GLY A 235 20.45 5.73 -1.46
C GLY A 235 21.02 5.93 -0.06
N ARG A 236 20.17 5.80 0.98
CA ARG A 236 20.46 6.03 2.39
C ARG A 236 20.14 4.85 3.30
N ALA A 237 19.76 3.70 2.74
CA ALA A 237 19.57 2.46 3.49
C ALA A 237 20.91 1.95 4.03
N ASP A 238 20.87 1.02 4.99
CA ASP A 238 22.06 0.28 5.46
C ASP A 238 21.67 -1.16 5.77
N TYR A 239 21.10 -1.84 4.76
CA TYR A 239 20.53 -3.16 4.97
C TYR A 239 21.59 -4.26 4.88
N ALA A 240 21.86 -4.89 6.01
CA ALA A 240 22.79 -6.01 6.14
C ALA A 240 22.13 -7.33 5.69
N LEU A 241 22.31 -7.69 4.42
CA LEU A 241 21.79 -8.93 3.83
C LEU A 241 22.80 -10.06 3.96
N GLU A 242 22.49 -11.09 4.74
CA GLU A 242 23.33 -12.30 4.84
C GLU A 242 22.95 -13.36 3.79
N ARG A 243 23.92 -13.86 3.04
CA ARG A 243 23.79 -15.06 2.19
C ARG A 243 25.00 -15.97 2.37
N HIS A 244 24.73 -17.26 2.62
CA HIS A 244 25.75 -18.31 2.81
C HIS A 244 26.84 -17.97 3.85
N GLY A 245 26.52 -17.23 4.92
CA GLY A 245 27.49 -16.79 5.93
C GLY A 245 28.36 -15.59 5.53
N HIS A 246 28.03 -14.91 4.42
CA HIS A 246 28.61 -13.62 4.05
C HIS A 246 27.53 -12.52 4.15
N THR A 247 27.86 -11.41 4.81
CA THR A 247 26.97 -10.25 4.94
C THR A 247 27.38 -9.15 3.95
N THR A 248 26.47 -8.76 3.07
CA THR A 248 26.65 -7.61 2.17
C THR A 248 25.71 -6.48 2.62
N HIS A 249 26.23 -5.27 2.74
CA HIS A 249 25.43 -4.08 3.05
C HIS A 249 24.98 -3.41 1.76
N TYR A 250 23.67 -3.16 1.63
CA TYR A 250 23.07 -2.46 0.48
C TYR A 250 22.48 -1.11 0.89
N GLN A 251 22.70 -0.09 0.07
CA GLN A 251 22.37 1.31 0.39
C GLN A 251 21.09 1.81 -0.30
N GLY A 252 20.48 1.03 -1.20
CA GLY A 252 19.40 1.50 -2.05
C GLY A 252 19.89 2.33 -3.24
N GLY A 253 18.99 3.07 -3.89
CA GLY A 253 19.31 3.93 -5.04
C GLY A 253 18.88 5.38 -4.82
N GLU A 254 19.66 6.36 -5.30
CA GLU A 254 19.37 7.80 -5.27
C GLU A 254 18.37 8.15 -6.37
N ILE A 255 17.11 7.76 -6.16
CA ILE A 255 16.07 7.76 -7.21
C ILE A 255 15.13 8.95 -7.03
N ILE A 256 14.40 9.02 -5.91
CA ILE A 256 13.24 9.92 -5.79
C ILE A 256 13.61 11.40 -5.56
N GLN A 257 14.90 11.69 -5.28
CA GLN A 257 15.43 13.06 -5.33
C GLN A 257 15.59 13.61 -6.77
N HIS A 258 15.46 12.75 -7.78
CA HIS A 258 15.57 13.13 -9.19
C HIS A 258 14.40 12.67 -10.06
N ALA A 259 13.57 11.74 -9.58
CA ALA A 259 12.44 11.16 -10.29
C ALA A 259 11.15 11.31 -9.47
N PRO A 260 10.06 11.87 -10.02
CA PRO A 260 8.76 11.84 -9.37
C PRO A 260 8.27 10.40 -9.14
N LEU A 261 7.75 10.16 -7.94
CA LEU A 261 7.17 8.88 -7.53
C LEU A 261 5.64 8.93 -7.67
N PHE A 262 5.09 7.95 -8.37
CA PHE A 262 3.65 7.72 -8.54
C PHE A 262 3.31 6.35 -7.93
N PRO A 263 2.79 6.30 -6.70
CA PRO A 263 2.32 5.07 -6.08
C PRO A 263 0.85 4.79 -6.39
N ALA A 264 0.47 3.52 -6.38
CA ALA A 264 -0.90 3.04 -6.18
C ALA A 264 -1.15 2.73 -4.70
N LEU A 265 -2.41 2.47 -4.36
CA LEU A 265 -2.82 1.95 -3.06
C LEU A 265 -2.86 0.41 -3.09
N GLY A 266 -1.95 -0.24 -2.36
CA GLY A 266 -2.01 -1.66 -2.03
C GLY A 266 -2.77 -1.92 -0.73
N ASN A 267 -2.83 -3.18 -0.30
CA ASN A 267 -3.54 -3.49 0.96
C ASN A 267 -2.74 -3.10 2.21
N HIS A 268 -1.43 -2.89 2.09
CA HIS A 268 -0.58 -2.38 3.17
C HIS A 268 -0.58 -0.85 3.30
N GLU A 269 -1.24 -0.10 2.41
CA GLU A 269 -1.52 1.33 2.62
C GLU A 269 -2.80 1.59 3.45
N VAL A 270 -3.55 0.53 3.76
CA VAL A 270 -4.87 0.62 4.40
C VAL A 270 -4.81 0.21 5.87
N MET A 271 -4.97 1.17 6.78
CA MET A 271 -5.22 0.87 8.19
C MET A 271 -6.67 0.42 8.39
N GLY A 272 -6.86 -0.62 9.20
CA GLY A 272 -8.15 -0.94 9.80
C GLY A 272 -8.55 0.02 10.93
N ARG A 273 -9.26 -0.52 11.93
CA ARG A 273 -9.88 0.30 12.98
C ARG A 273 -8.85 0.96 13.88
N PHE A 274 -9.04 2.24 14.14
CA PHE A 274 -8.13 3.05 14.94
C PHE A 274 -8.31 2.79 16.44
N SER A 275 -7.20 2.70 17.16
CA SER A 275 -7.16 2.60 18.62
C SER A 275 -5.97 3.40 19.17
N HIS A 276 -6.17 4.04 20.32
CA HIS A 276 -5.09 4.71 21.06
C HIS A 276 -4.19 3.73 21.82
N THR A 277 -4.60 2.47 22.03
CA THR A 277 -3.94 1.54 22.96
C THR A 277 -3.59 0.18 22.35
N ALA A 278 -4.32 -0.29 21.33
CA ALA A 278 -4.02 -1.55 20.67
C ALA A 278 -2.75 -1.41 19.79
N PRO A 279 -1.93 -2.48 19.63
CA PRO A 279 -0.78 -2.48 18.71
C PRO A 279 -1.16 -2.09 17.27
N LEU A 280 -0.23 -1.50 16.53
CA LEU A 280 -0.47 -1.06 15.15
C LEU A 280 -0.77 -2.24 14.22
N ASN A 281 -0.08 -3.38 14.40
CA ASN A 281 -0.39 -4.62 13.69
C ASN A 281 -1.80 -5.17 13.98
N GLU A 282 -2.38 -4.91 15.17
CA GLU A 282 -3.76 -5.31 15.48
C GLU A 282 -4.75 -4.39 14.76
N GLN A 283 -4.54 -3.07 14.85
CA GLN A 283 -5.35 -2.07 14.13
C GLN A 283 -5.38 -2.37 12.61
N PHE A 284 -4.19 -2.56 12.01
CA PHE A 284 -4.02 -2.97 10.61
C PHE A 284 -4.82 -4.25 10.26
N ASN A 285 -4.82 -5.26 11.13
CA ASN A 285 -5.54 -6.52 10.90
C ASN A 285 -7.04 -6.51 11.29
N THR A 286 -7.62 -5.35 11.66
CA THR A 286 -9.04 -5.26 12.09
C THR A 286 -9.99 -4.44 11.19
N PRO A 287 -9.77 -4.21 9.87
CA PRO A 287 -10.76 -3.52 9.06
C PRO A 287 -12.05 -4.34 8.98
N ILE A 288 -13.16 -3.62 8.80
CA ILE A 288 -14.50 -4.15 8.48
C ILE A 288 -15.10 -3.32 7.33
N PRO A 289 -16.04 -3.86 6.53
CA PRO A 289 -16.63 -3.14 5.40
C PRO A 289 -17.25 -1.81 5.82
N ARG A 290 -17.13 -0.79 4.95
CA ARG A 290 -17.57 0.58 5.27
C ARG A 290 -19.05 0.65 5.63
N ALA A 291 -19.90 -0.01 4.85
CA ALA A 291 -21.33 -0.15 5.12
C ALA A 291 -21.66 -0.80 6.47
N THR A 292 -20.84 -1.75 6.96
CA THR A 292 -21.02 -2.39 8.28
C THR A 292 -20.76 -1.39 9.41
N ALA A 293 -19.72 -0.56 9.28
CA ALA A 293 -19.46 0.51 10.23
C ALA A 293 -20.54 1.61 10.17
N GLU A 294 -21.03 1.95 8.97
CA GLU A 294 -22.13 2.90 8.80
C GLU A 294 -23.44 2.41 9.45
N GLN A 295 -23.81 1.15 9.24
CA GLN A 295 -24.97 0.53 9.90
C GLN A 295 -24.84 0.51 11.44
N TRP A 296 -23.63 0.27 11.97
CA TRP A 296 -23.37 0.34 13.41
C TRP A 296 -23.47 1.78 13.93
N TYR A 297 -22.87 2.75 13.23
CA TYR A 297 -23.00 4.17 13.55
C TYR A 297 -24.47 4.61 13.58
N GLU A 298 -25.24 4.28 12.54
CA GLU A 298 -26.61 4.75 12.34
C GLU A 298 -27.55 4.22 13.43
N SER A 299 -27.43 2.94 13.77
CA SER A 299 -28.17 2.32 14.88
C SER A 299 -27.81 2.87 16.27
N HIS A 300 -26.78 3.71 16.39
CA HIS A 300 -26.31 4.31 17.64
C HIS A 300 -26.10 5.84 17.51
N THR A 301 -26.75 6.50 16.55
CA THR A 301 -26.52 7.92 16.22
C THR A 301 -26.67 8.86 17.42
N ASP A 302 -27.64 8.62 18.30
CA ASP A 302 -27.88 9.44 19.50
C ASP A 302 -26.73 9.37 20.52
N LEU A 303 -25.96 8.27 20.54
CA LEU A 303 -24.79 8.10 21.39
C LEU A 303 -23.55 8.76 20.79
N PHE A 304 -23.32 8.57 19.49
CA PHE A 304 -22.08 9.03 18.84
C PHE A 304 -22.15 10.48 18.33
N ASN A 305 -23.34 10.97 17.96
CA ASN A 305 -23.51 12.29 17.35
C ASN A 305 -24.90 12.91 17.61
N PRO A 306 -25.28 13.19 18.87
CA PRO A 306 -26.55 13.83 19.26
C PRO A 306 -26.70 15.30 18.77
N ARG A 307 -25.87 15.75 17.83
CA ARG A 307 -25.92 17.07 17.19
C ARG A 307 -25.82 16.99 15.65
N GLY A 308 -25.94 15.81 15.05
CA GLY A 308 -26.07 15.62 13.59
C GLY A 308 -24.92 16.16 12.74
N LYS A 309 -23.70 16.25 13.28
CA LYS A 309 -22.54 16.80 12.54
C LYS A 309 -21.99 15.79 11.52
N GLN A 310 -22.12 16.06 10.22
CA GLN A 310 -21.63 15.14 9.18
C GLN A 310 -20.13 14.80 9.30
N SER A 311 -19.30 15.76 9.74
CA SER A 311 -17.86 15.53 9.98
C SER A 311 -17.59 14.51 11.11
N LEU A 312 -18.48 14.38 12.10
CA LEU A 312 -18.38 13.34 13.13
C LEU A 312 -18.81 11.97 12.59
N ARG A 313 -19.84 11.88 11.72
CA ARG A 313 -20.18 10.62 11.01
C ARG A 313 -18.97 10.14 10.21
N HIS A 314 -18.42 11.01 9.36
CA HIS A 314 -17.29 10.67 8.49
C HIS A 314 -16.06 10.22 9.30
N ARG A 315 -15.68 10.97 10.34
CA ARG A 315 -14.54 10.63 11.21
C ARG A 315 -14.76 9.31 11.94
N TRP A 316 -15.95 9.10 12.54
CA TRP A 316 -16.28 7.86 13.25
C TRP A 316 -16.24 6.65 12.32
N VAL A 317 -16.88 6.72 11.15
CA VAL A 317 -16.91 5.62 10.17
C VAL A 317 -15.51 5.29 9.68
N MET A 318 -14.69 6.30 9.38
CA MET A 318 -13.31 6.10 8.96
C MET A 318 -12.43 5.50 10.09
N ASP A 319 -12.66 5.86 11.36
CA ASP A 319 -11.95 5.30 12.51
C ASP A 319 -12.44 3.88 12.90
N ASN A 320 -13.68 3.50 12.57
CA ASN A 320 -14.30 2.21 12.93
C ASN A 320 -14.49 1.25 11.74
N SER A 321 -13.96 1.59 10.56
CA SER A 321 -13.87 0.73 9.36
C SER A 321 -12.42 0.62 8.92
N PHE A 322 -12.00 1.40 7.92
CA PHE A 322 -10.63 1.47 7.41
C PHE A 322 -10.34 2.82 6.73
N ASN A 323 -9.05 3.15 6.61
CA ASN A 323 -8.57 4.42 6.07
C ASN A 323 -7.19 4.33 5.43
N THR A 324 -6.91 5.27 4.52
CA THR A 324 -5.64 5.45 3.80
C THR A 324 -4.93 6.74 4.23
N GLN A 325 -5.25 7.25 5.43
CA GLN A 325 -4.98 8.64 5.81
C GLN A 325 -3.48 8.97 5.83
N THR A 326 -2.62 8.05 6.30
CA THR A 326 -1.15 8.29 6.34
C THR A 326 -0.53 8.33 4.94
N TYR A 327 -1.02 7.53 3.99
CA TYR A 327 -0.62 7.62 2.58
C TYR A 327 -1.05 8.97 1.96
N GLU A 328 -2.32 9.36 2.16
CA GLU A 328 -2.87 10.61 1.62
C GLU A 328 -2.22 11.87 2.23
N GLU A 329 -1.74 11.80 3.48
CA GLU A 329 -0.98 12.88 4.13
C GLU A 329 0.51 12.91 3.71
N ILE A 330 1.09 11.80 3.22
CA ILE A 330 2.47 11.74 2.69
C ILE A 330 2.54 12.20 1.23
N PHE A 331 1.61 11.76 0.38
CA PHE A 331 1.70 11.89 -1.08
C PHE A 331 0.76 12.96 -1.66
N SER A 332 1.33 14.08 -2.14
CA SER A 332 0.65 14.97 -3.08
C SER A 332 0.64 14.30 -4.46
N LEU A 333 -0.54 13.85 -4.89
CA LEU A 333 -0.76 13.16 -6.16
C LEU A 333 -1.70 13.96 -7.07
N PRO A 334 -1.76 13.66 -8.37
CA PRO A 334 -2.78 14.21 -9.26
C PRO A 334 -4.19 13.94 -8.73
N ILE A 335 -5.11 14.89 -8.92
CA ILE A 335 -6.47 14.83 -8.35
C ILE A 335 -7.48 14.52 -9.44
N SER A 336 -8.23 13.43 -9.27
CA SER A 336 -9.41 13.07 -10.05
C SER A 336 -10.63 13.84 -9.56
N THR A 337 -11.54 14.18 -10.48
CA THR A 337 -12.94 14.49 -10.15
C THR A 337 -13.77 13.25 -10.44
N VAL A 338 -14.42 12.70 -9.42
CA VAL A 338 -15.19 11.46 -9.49
C VAL A 338 -16.66 11.78 -9.75
N PRO A 339 -17.33 11.13 -10.73
CA PRO A 339 -18.76 11.22 -10.90
C PRO A 339 -19.47 10.47 -9.75
N ASN A 340 -20.14 11.21 -8.87
CA ASN A 340 -20.96 10.68 -7.79
C ASN A 340 -22.37 11.32 -7.90
N PRO A 341 -23.47 10.53 -7.91
CA PRO A 341 -24.83 11.05 -8.05
C PRO A 341 -25.29 12.06 -6.99
N GLU A 342 -24.70 12.05 -5.79
CA GLU A 342 -25.06 13.00 -4.72
C GLU A 342 -24.26 14.31 -4.83
N GLN A 343 -22.93 14.19 -4.96
CA GLN A 343 -22.02 15.31 -5.19
C GLN A 343 -20.67 14.77 -5.70
N SER A 344 -20.13 15.33 -6.80
CA SER A 344 -18.81 14.97 -7.33
C SER A 344 -17.71 15.11 -6.27
N GLU A 345 -16.93 14.05 -6.05
CA GLU A 345 -15.80 14.02 -5.10
C GLU A 345 -14.49 14.38 -5.82
N ALA A 346 -13.54 14.96 -5.09
CA ALA A 346 -12.16 15.13 -5.55
C ALA A 346 -11.25 14.16 -4.80
N THR A 347 -10.46 13.34 -5.50
CA THR A 347 -9.62 12.31 -4.85
C THR A 347 -8.25 12.12 -5.48
N SER A 348 -7.27 11.78 -4.64
CA SER A 348 -5.92 11.30 -4.99
C SER A 348 -5.81 9.77 -4.93
N ARG A 349 -6.85 9.06 -4.47
CA ARG A 349 -6.82 7.60 -4.24
C ARG A 349 -6.70 6.81 -5.56
N TYR A 350 -7.29 7.33 -6.63
CA TYR A 350 -7.10 6.89 -8.02
C TYR A 350 -7.04 8.12 -8.93
N TYR A 351 -6.14 8.11 -9.91
CA TYR A 351 -5.73 9.30 -10.65
C TYR A 351 -5.12 8.98 -12.01
N ALA A 352 -5.05 9.98 -12.90
CA ALA A 352 -4.42 9.82 -14.20
C ALA A 352 -3.54 11.03 -14.57
N VAL A 353 -2.38 10.76 -15.17
CA VAL A 353 -1.32 11.75 -15.44
C VAL A 353 -0.61 11.44 -16.75
N SER A 354 -0.18 12.49 -17.45
CA SER A 354 0.57 12.38 -18.70
C SER A 354 2.04 12.73 -18.49
N LEU A 355 2.94 11.86 -18.93
CA LEU A 355 4.39 11.94 -18.70
C LEU A 355 5.12 11.66 -20.02
N GLY A 356 5.45 12.72 -20.76
CA GLY A 356 5.96 12.62 -22.12
C GLY A 356 4.95 11.91 -23.03
N ASP A 357 5.33 10.74 -23.52
CA ASP A 357 4.52 9.89 -24.40
C ASP A 357 3.54 8.95 -23.66
N ILE A 358 3.61 8.87 -22.32
CA ILE A 358 2.78 8.00 -21.49
C ILE A 358 1.51 8.72 -21.01
N ARG A 359 0.37 8.03 -21.04
CA ARG A 359 -0.74 8.25 -20.09
C ARG A 359 -0.72 7.13 -19.05
N LEU A 360 -0.49 7.48 -17.79
CA LEU A 360 -0.63 6.59 -16.65
C LEU A 360 -2.03 6.79 -16.06
N VAL A 361 -2.72 5.68 -15.78
CA VAL A 361 -3.96 5.63 -15.01
C VAL A 361 -3.72 4.72 -13.79
N THR A 362 -3.75 5.28 -12.60
CA THR A 362 -3.54 4.58 -11.33
C THR A 362 -4.89 4.31 -10.66
N LEU A 363 -5.14 3.05 -10.29
CA LEU A 363 -6.38 2.59 -9.66
C LEU A 363 -6.15 2.17 -8.20
N TYR A 364 -7.18 2.36 -7.37
CA TYR A 364 -7.30 1.77 -6.05
C TYR A 364 -8.10 0.47 -6.16
N VAL A 365 -7.43 -0.61 -6.54
CA VAL A 365 -8.01 -1.96 -6.63
C VAL A 365 -7.21 -2.86 -5.71
N THR A 366 -7.73 -3.06 -4.50
CA THR A 366 -7.19 -3.96 -3.49
C THR A 366 -8.23 -4.31 -2.42
N GLN A 367 -7.95 -5.36 -1.64
CA GLN A 367 -8.83 -5.95 -0.63
C GLN A 367 -8.01 -6.31 0.61
N ILE A 368 -8.64 -6.44 1.79
CA ILE A 368 -7.88 -6.86 2.98
C ILE A 368 -7.30 -8.26 2.76
N TRP A 369 -5.98 -8.40 2.88
CA TRP A 369 -5.34 -9.71 2.93
C TRP A 369 -5.75 -10.45 4.21
N ARG A 370 -6.10 -11.74 4.09
CA ARG A 370 -6.43 -12.61 5.22
C ARG A 370 -5.76 -13.97 5.05
N SER A 371 -5.43 -14.59 6.18
CA SER A 371 -4.92 -15.96 6.23
C SER A 371 -5.92 -16.95 5.58
N PRO A 372 -5.48 -17.84 4.66
CA PRO A 372 -6.32 -18.90 4.09
C PRO A 372 -6.61 -20.05 5.06
N HIS A 373 -5.97 -20.10 6.23
CA HIS A 373 -6.06 -21.22 7.16
C HIS A 373 -7.43 -21.35 7.82
N LEU A 374 -8.03 -22.54 7.74
CA LEU A 374 -9.34 -22.89 8.33
C LEU A 374 -9.27 -23.34 9.81
N ALA A 375 -8.24 -22.92 10.56
CA ALA A 375 -8.17 -23.21 11.98
C ALA A 375 -9.21 -22.37 12.76
N PRO A 376 -9.89 -22.89 13.80
CA PRO A 376 -10.97 -22.19 14.51
C PRO A 376 -10.51 -20.93 15.23
N THR A 377 -9.20 -20.76 15.47
CA THR A 377 -8.57 -19.58 16.04
C THR A 377 -8.31 -18.45 15.04
N VAL A 378 -8.52 -18.69 13.73
CA VAL A 378 -8.18 -17.76 12.65
C VAL A 378 -9.42 -16.98 12.20
N ARG A 379 -9.32 -15.65 12.22
CA ARG A 379 -10.22 -14.73 11.50
C ARG A 379 -9.69 -14.59 10.07
N GLY A 380 -10.20 -15.42 9.17
CA GLY A 380 -9.53 -15.78 7.93
C GLY A 380 -10.18 -15.26 6.65
N ARG A 381 -9.62 -15.70 5.52
CA ARG A 381 -10.12 -15.52 4.15
C ARG A 381 -11.51 -16.15 4.00
N TYR A 382 -11.66 -17.37 4.52
CA TYR A 382 -12.81 -18.24 4.26
C TYR A 382 -13.77 -18.42 5.43
N GLN A 383 -13.40 -18.00 6.65
CA GLN A 383 -14.25 -18.16 7.85
C GLN A 383 -13.93 -17.16 8.95
N GLU A 384 -14.90 -16.96 9.84
CA GLU A 384 -14.71 -16.28 11.12
C GLU A 384 -14.08 -17.16 12.19
N ARG A 385 -13.46 -16.51 13.17
CA ARG A 385 -12.91 -17.17 14.37
C ARG A 385 -14.05 -17.68 15.26
N GLU A 386 -13.97 -18.92 15.72
CA GLU A 386 -15.02 -19.60 16.49
C GLU A 386 -15.45 -18.80 17.74
N ALA A 387 -14.48 -18.20 18.43
CA ALA A 387 -14.71 -17.36 19.61
C ALA A 387 -15.50 -16.07 19.34
N ASP A 388 -15.61 -15.63 18.08
CA ASP A 388 -16.32 -14.40 17.68
C ASP A 388 -17.70 -14.67 17.05
N LEU A 389 -18.13 -15.92 16.86
CA LEU A 389 -19.38 -16.26 16.16
C LEU A 389 -20.63 -15.59 16.77
N ASN A 390 -20.62 -15.33 18.08
CA ASN A 390 -21.70 -14.64 18.80
C ASN A 390 -21.45 -13.13 18.98
N THR A 391 -20.48 -12.53 18.29
CA THR A 391 -20.11 -11.11 18.40
C THR A 391 -19.70 -10.54 17.02
N PRO A 392 -20.66 -10.17 16.16
CA PRO A 392 -20.40 -9.68 14.80
C PRO A 392 -19.51 -8.43 14.70
N GLN A 393 -19.34 -7.69 15.81
CA GLN A 393 -18.43 -6.55 15.91
C GLN A 393 -16.93 -6.95 15.89
N ASN A 394 -16.63 -8.24 16.07
CA ASN A 394 -15.27 -8.79 16.02
C ASN A 394 -14.93 -9.47 14.67
N TRP A 395 -15.95 -9.75 13.86
CA TRP A 395 -15.82 -10.45 12.58
C TRP A 395 -14.87 -9.73 11.61
N GLY A 396 -14.21 -10.52 10.75
CA GLY A 396 -13.28 -10.06 9.73
C GLY A 396 -13.95 -9.74 8.39
N TYR A 397 -15.14 -10.30 8.15
CA TYR A 397 -15.89 -10.15 6.90
C TYR A 397 -15.05 -10.61 5.69
N GLY A 398 -14.36 -11.74 5.86
CA GLY A 398 -13.44 -12.32 4.88
C GLY A 398 -12.34 -11.36 4.39
N GLN A 399 -11.88 -11.61 3.17
CA GLN A 399 -11.22 -10.62 2.30
C GLN A 399 -12.25 -9.72 1.62
N HIS A 400 -12.69 -8.66 2.28
CA HIS A 400 -13.53 -7.64 1.65
C HIS A 400 -12.71 -6.60 0.89
N ILE A 401 -13.28 -6.12 -0.21
CA ILE A 401 -12.74 -5.06 -1.07
C ILE A 401 -12.77 -3.71 -0.33
N PHE A 402 -11.74 -2.88 -0.52
CA PHE A 402 -11.63 -1.57 0.11
C PHE A 402 -12.23 -0.41 -0.70
N GLU A 403 -12.11 -0.45 -2.02
CA GLU A 403 -12.73 0.51 -2.95
C GLU A 403 -13.37 -0.28 -4.11
N PRO A 404 -14.68 -0.13 -4.38
CA PRO A 404 -15.37 -0.97 -5.37
C PRO A 404 -14.97 -0.63 -6.82
N ILE A 405 -14.97 -1.62 -7.72
CA ILE A 405 -14.53 -1.50 -9.12
C ILE A 405 -15.46 -2.21 -10.12
N GLU A 406 -16.53 -2.83 -9.63
CA GLU A 406 -17.61 -3.41 -10.41
C GLU A 406 -18.35 -2.35 -11.25
N ARG A 407 -19.05 -2.81 -12.29
CA ARG A 407 -19.79 -1.98 -13.23
C ARG A 407 -20.84 -1.10 -12.55
N GLY A 408 -20.51 0.18 -12.46
CA GLY A 408 -21.37 1.20 -11.85
C GLY A 408 -20.79 1.82 -10.58
N SER A 409 -19.67 1.30 -10.04
CA SER A 409 -18.96 1.98 -8.95
C SER A 409 -18.47 3.37 -9.38
N PRO A 410 -18.25 4.32 -8.44
CA PRO A 410 -17.72 5.64 -8.77
C PRO A 410 -16.35 5.58 -9.46
N GLN A 411 -15.48 4.65 -9.03
CA GLN A 411 -14.17 4.42 -9.64
C GLN A 411 -14.31 3.83 -11.06
N TYR A 412 -15.21 2.87 -11.29
CA TYR A 412 -15.47 2.32 -12.62
C TYR A 412 -16.05 3.37 -13.58
N GLN A 413 -16.98 4.20 -13.09
CA GLN A 413 -17.55 5.31 -13.87
C GLN A 413 -16.51 6.38 -14.22
N TRP A 414 -15.64 6.75 -13.27
CA TRP A 414 -14.50 7.63 -13.53
C TRP A 414 -13.55 7.02 -14.57
N LEU A 415 -13.20 5.74 -14.42
CA LEU A 415 -12.30 5.04 -15.32
C LEU A 415 -12.84 5.00 -16.76
N MET A 416 -14.14 4.74 -16.96
CA MET A 416 -14.77 4.84 -18.28
C MET A 416 -14.61 6.23 -18.91
N GLN A 417 -14.68 7.32 -18.11
CA GLN A 417 -14.52 8.69 -18.61
C GLN A 417 -13.04 9.03 -18.91
N GLU A 418 -12.12 8.56 -18.08
CA GLU A 418 -10.67 8.72 -18.29
C GLU A 418 -10.20 7.97 -19.54
N LEU A 419 -10.61 6.70 -19.72
CA LEU A 419 -10.29 5.90 -20.91
C LEU A 419 -10.90 6.48 -22.19
N ALA A 420 -12.02 7.20 -22.09
CA ALA A 420 -12.64 7.90 -23.20
C ALA A 420 -12.04 9.30 -23.47
N SER A 421 -11.11 9.78 -22.64
CA SER A 421 -10.55 11.13 -22.74
C SER A 421 -9.56 11.27 -23.90
N ASP A 422 -9.44 12.48 -24.46
CA ASP A 422 -8.39 12.82 -25.44
C ASP A 422 -6.98 12.55 -24.91
N ALA A 423 -6.76 12.73 -23.59
CA ALA A 423 -5.47 12.54 -22.94
C ALA A 423 -5.05 11.06 -22.88
N PHE A 424 -6.02 10.14 -22.81
CA PHE A 424 -5.77 8.70 -22.91
C PHE A 424 -5.76 8.23 -24.36
N GLN A 425 -6.76 8.59 -25.16
CA GLN A 425 -6.92 8.08 -26.53
C GLN A 425 -5.77 8.47 -27.46
N ASN A 426 -5.21 9.67 -27.32
CA ASN A 426 -4.07 10.14 -28.12
C ASN A 426 -2.69 9.82 -27.50
N ALA A 427 -2.62 9.13 -26.36
CA ALA A 427 -1.35 8.75 -25.76
C ALA A 427 -0.69 7.60 -26.53
N ARG A 428 0.63 7.71 -26.75
CA ARG A 428 1.43 6.68 -27.44
C ARG A 428 1.61 5.44 -26.58
N TYR A 429 1.74 5.59 -25.26
CA TYR A 429 1.78 4.47 -24.32
C TYR A 429 0.66 4.61 -23.29
N LYS A 430 -0.31 3.71 -23.37
CA LYS A 430 -1.45 3.61 -22.45
C LYS A 430 -1.12 2.62 -21.35
N VAL A 431 -0.85 3.13 -20.14
CA VAL A 431 -0.43 2.33 -18.98
C VAL A 431 -1.47 2.43 -17.87
N VAL A 432 -1.95 1.28 -17.39
CA VAL A 432 -2.78 1.18 -16.18
C VAL A 432 -1.94 0.56 -15.07
N MET A 433 -2.05 1.09 -13.85
CA MET A 433 -1.40 0.57 -12.67
C MET A 433 -2.43 0.33 -11.57
N LEU A 434 -2.38 -0.84 -10.95
CA LEU A 434 -3.20 -1.24 -9.80
C LEU A 434 -2.41 -2.21 -8.93
N HIS A 435 -2.81 -2.43 -7.68
CA HIS A 435 -2.09 -3.37 -6.83
C HIS A 435 -2.50 -4.82 -7.04
N HIS A 436 -3.80 -5.12 -6.95
CA HIS A 436 -4.31 -6.50 -7.01
C HIS A 436 -4.19 -7.08 -8.44
N PRO A 437 -3.73 -8.34 -8.60
CA PRO A 437 -3.39 -8.91 -9.89
C PRO A 437 -4.62 -9.25 -10.74
N PRO A 438 -4.69 -8.80 -12.01
CA PRO A 438 -5.68 -9.30 -12.97
C PRO A 438 -5.36 -10.70 -13.49
N HIS A 439 -4.07 -11.03 -13.61
CA HIS A 439 -3.56 -12.33 -14.03
C HIS A 439 -2.27 -12.62 -13.27
N THR A 440 -2.13 -13.77 -12.60
CA THR A 440 -0.87 -14.15 -11.90
C THR A 440 -0.79 -15.64 -11.60
N LEU A 441 0.44 -16.12 -11.39
CA LEU A 441 0.71 -17.46 -10.87
C LEU A 441 0.85 -17.50 -9.34
N GLY A 442 0.75 -16.37 -8.63
CA GLY A 442 0.80 -16.32 -7.17
C GLY A 442 -0.49 -16.72 -6.47
N ASP A 443 -0.50 -16.82 -5.13
CA ASP A 443 -1.70 -17.21 -4.36
C ASP A 443 -2.76 -16.11 -4.34
N ASN A 444 -2.37 -14.84 -4.21
CA ASN A 444 -3.27 -13.78 -3.74
C ASN A 444 -4.38 -13.36 -4.72
N ILE A 445 -4.39 -13.89 -5.96
CA ILE A 445 -5.53 -13.84 -6.91
C ILE A 445 -6.64 -14.86 -6.56
N VAL A 446 -6.44 -15.69 -5.55
CA VAL A 446 -7.44 -16.56 -4.93
C VAL A 446 -7.65 -16.07 -3.49
N PRO A 447 -8.87 -15.72 -3.06
CA PRO A 447 -10.14 -15.94 -3.76
C PRO A 447 -10.39 -14.87 -4.85
N PRO A 448 -11.35 -15.12 -5.76
CA PRO A 448 -11.81 -14.12 -6.73
C PRO A 448 -12.11 -12.76 -6.10
N PHE A 449 -11.81 -11.68 -6.82
CA PHE A 449 -11.97 -10.31 -6.36
C PHE A 449 -13.45 -9.89 -6.41
N THR A 450 -14.20 -10.32 -5.41
CA THR A 450 -15.64 -10.11 -5.30
C THR A 450 -16.07 -9.82 -3.86
N THR A 451 -17.29 -9.30 -3.67
CA THR A 451 -17.85 -9.11 -2.32
C THR A 451 -18.04 -10.48 -1.64
N PRO A 452 -17.46 -10.72 -0.44
CA PRO A 452 -17.59 -12.00 0.24
C PRO A 452 -19.04 -12.36 0.57
N VAL A 453 -19.49 -13.54 0.15
CA VAL A 453 -20.86 -14.03 0.39
C VAL A 453 -20.90 -14.84 1.69
N PRO A 454 -21.55 -14.36 2.76
CA PRO A 454 -21.56 -15.05 4.05
C PRO A 454 -22.48 -16.27 4.05
N VAL A 455 -21.96 -17.41 4.52
CA VAL A 455 -22.71 -18.66 4.73
C VAL A 455 -22.71 -19.00 6.22
N TYR A 456 -23.90 -19.25 6.77
CA TYR A 456 -24.11 -19.44 8.22
C TYR A 456 -24.38 -20.91 8.53
N ASP A 457 -23.35 -21.66 8.91
CA ASP A 457 -23.50 -23.05 9.34
C ASP A 457 -24.08 -23.09 10.78
N ARG A 458 -25.01 -23.99 11.05
CA ARG A 458 -25.77 -24.04 12.31
C ARG A 458 -26.04 -25.45 12.82
N ASN A 459 -26.07 -25.58 14.14
CA ASN A 459 -26.62 -26.73 14.84
C ASN A 459 -28.16 -26.82 14.67
N PRO A 460 -28.77 -28.00 14.94
CA PRO A 460 -30.22 -28.16 14.96
C PRO A 460 -31.00 -27.30 15.96
N ASP A 461 -30.33 -26.70 16.96
CA ASP A 461 -30.90 -25.73 17.90
C ASP A 461 -30.86 -24.28 17.40
N GLY A 462 -30.25 -24.04 16.24
CA GLY A 462 -30.09 -22.72 15.61
C GLY A 462 -28.81 -21.98 16.00
N SER A 463 -28.00 -22.48 16.94
CA SER A 463 -26.69 -21.90 17.28
C SER A 463 -25.72 -21.98 16.09
N LEU A 464 -24.86 -20.96 15.93
CA LEU A 464 -23.84 -20.94 14.88
C LEU A 464 -22.73 -21.95 15.17
N THR A 465 -22.37 -22.77 14.17
CA THR A 465 -21.15 -23.59 14.20
C THR A 465 -20.01 -22.93 13.42
N ALA A 466 -20.32 -22.21 12.34
CA ALA A 466 -19.38 -21.36 11.63
C ALA A 466 -20.08 -20.20 10.90
N VAL A 467 -19.31 -19.15 10.61
CA VAL A 467 -19.62 -18.19 9.54
C VAL A 467 -18.51 -18.33 8.51
N ARG A 468 -18.85 -18.76 7.30
CA ARG A 468 -17.93 -18.93 6.17
C ARG A 468 -18.16 -17.84 5.12
N TYR A 469 -17.20 -17.68 4.22
CA TYR A 469 -17.28 -16.78 3.08
C TYR A 469 -17.04 -17.53 1.77
N GLU A 470 -18.00 -17.42 0.86
CA GLU A 470 -17.89 -17.85 -0.53
C GLU A 470 -17.56 -16.69 -1.46
N TYR A 471 -16.85 -16.98 -2.55
CA TYR A 471 -16.35 -15.99 -3.51
C TYR A 471 -16.65 -16.45 -4.94
N PRO A 472 -17.86 -16.21 -5.47
CA PRO A 472 -18.26 -16.71 -6.79
C PRO A 472 -17.32 -16.20 -7.89
N LEU A 473 -16.75 -17.12 -8.69
CA LEU A 473 -15.79 -16.79 -9.74
C LEU A 473 -16.47 -16.01 -10.88
N GLU A 474 -17.74 -16.31 -11.14
CA GLU A 474 -18.61 -15.56 -12.06
C GLU A 474 -18.91 -14.12 -11.58
N ALA A 475 -18.49 -13.75 -10.37
CA ALA A 475 -18.66 -12.43 -9.79
C ALA A 475 -17.33 -11.70 -9.54
N ASP A 476 -16.21 -12.15 -10.10
CA ASP A 476 -14.91 -11.44 -10.01
C ASP A 476 -14.96 -10.11 -10.76
N TYR A 477 -14.87 -8.99 -10.04
CA TYR A 477 -15.01 -7.65 -10.64
C TYR A 477 -13.81 -7.28 -11.52
N ILE A 478 -12.64 -7.88 -11.31
CA ILE A 478 -11.47 -7.63 -12.13
C ILE A 478 -11.58 -8.39 -13.45
N ALA A 479 -11.89 -9.69 -13.41
CA ALA A 479 -12.02 -10.53 -14.60
C ALA A 479 -13.25 -10.17 -15.45
N HIS A 480 -14.38 -9.86 -14.81
CA HIS A 480 -15.67 -9.75 -15.50
C HIS A 480 -16.04 -8.32 -15.94
N ASP A 481 -15.52 -7.29 -15.28
CA ASP A 481 -15.78 -5.88 -15.59
C ASP A 481 -14.52 -5.06 -15.94
N LEU A 482 -13.45 -5.12 -15.12
CA LEU A 482 -12.27 -4.29 -15.33
C LEU A 482 -11.45 -4.71 -16.57
N VAL A 483 -11.02 -5.97 -16.65
CA VAL A 483 -10.16 -6.47 -17.75
C VAL A 483 -10.81 -6.22 -19.13
N PRO A 484 -12.09 -6.55 -19.37
CA PRO A 484 -12.74 -6.25 -20.66
C PRO A 484 -12.79 -4.75 -20.99
N LEU A 485 -12.95 -3.87 -19.98
CA LEU A 485 -12.93 -2.42 -20.18
C LEU A 485 -11.53 -1.91 -20.57
N LEU A 486 -10.48 -2.42 -19.93
CA LEU A 486 -9.09 -2.04 -20.23
C LEU A 486 -8.67 -2.51 -21.63
N GLU A 487 -9.00 -3.74 -22.01
CA GLU A 487 -8.72 -4.27 -23.35
C GLU A 487 -9.50 -3.52 -24.43
N GLN A 488 -10.80 -3.25 -24.22
CA GLN A 488 -11.62 -2.52 -25.17
C GLN A 488 -11.14 -1.08 -25.40
N ALA A 489 -10.58 -0.44 -24.36
CA ALA A 489 -9.95 0.89 -24.48
C ALA A 489 -8.58 0.87 -25.20
N GLY A 490 -8.01 -0.32 -25.43
CA GLY A 490 -6.67 -0.50 -25.97
C GLY A 490 -5.59 -0.08 -24.99
N VAL A 491 -5.63 -0.57 -23.74
CA VAL A 491 -4.50 -0.43 -22.81
C VAL A 491 -3.32 -1.27 -23.31
N HIS A 492 -2.10 -0.71 -23.30
CA HIS A 492 -0.91 -1.39 -23.82
C HIS A 492 -0.21 -2.19 -22.70
N LEU A 493 -0.21 -1.66 -21.48
CA LEU A 493 0.38 -2.29 -20.29
C LEU A 493 -0.55 -2.13 -19.08
N VAL A 494 -0.81 -3.24 -18.39
CA VAL A 494 -1.38 -3.30 -17.04
C VAL A 494 -0.29 -3.80 -16.10
N PHE A 495 0.09 -2.97 -15.14
CA PHE A 495 1.21 -3.19 -14.21
C PHE A 495 0.71 -3.32 -12.76
N PHE A 496 1.16 -4.35 -12.05
CA PHE A 496 0.67 -4.71 -10.71
C PHE A 496 1.69 -5.48 -9.86
N GLY A 497 1.28 -5.87 -8.65
CA GLY A 497 2.11 -6.57 -7.66
C GLY A 497 1.33 -7.60 -6.83
N HIS A 498 1.37 -7.46 -5.51
CA HIS A 498 0.61 -8.22 -4.49
C HIS A 498 0.98 -9.71 -4.31
N SER A 499 1.55 -10.39 -5.30
CA SER A 499 1.90 -11.83 -5.21
C SER A 499 3.40 -12.11 -5.01
N HIS A 500 4.23 -11.08 -5.00
CA HIS A 500 5.67 -11.13 -4.72
C HIS A 500 6.45 -12.00 -5.73
N LEU A 501 6.07 -11.89 -7.00
CA LEU A 501 6.64 -12.58 -8.15
C LEU A 501 7.22 -11.60 -9.19
N TRP A 502 7.96 -12.15 -10.15
CA TRP A 502 7.86 -11.66 -11.52
C TRP A 502 7.11 -12.69 -12.35
N ASN A 503 6.16 -12.26 -13.16
CA ASN A 503 5.51 -13.05 -14.20
C ASN A 503 4.86 -12.09 -15.21
N ARG A 504 4.53 -12.57 -16.41
CA ARG A 504 3.76 -11.78 -17.37
C ARG A 504 2.91 -12.60 -18.33
N PHE A 505 1.89 -11.94 -18.86
CA PHE A 505 0.93 -12.46 -19.81
C PHE A 505 0.73 -11.47 -20.96
N VAL A 506 0.04 -11.90 -22.01
CA VAL A 506 -0.51 -11.02 -23.04
C VAL A 506 -1.87 -11.56 -23.44
N SER A 507 -2.87 -10.69 -23.56
CA SER A 507 -4.20 -11.11 -23.95
C SER A 507 -4.37 -11.18 -25.48
N PRO A 508 -5.46 -11.78 -25.99
CA PRO A 508 -5.76 -11.79 -27.42
C PRO A 508 -5.92 -10.40 -28.05
N ALA A 509 -6.26 -9.38 -27.25
CA ALA A 509 -6.31 -7.98 -27.68
C ALA A 509 -4.91 -7.33 -27.83
N GLY A 510 -3.87 -7.95 -27.25
CA GLY A 510 -2.49 -7.44 -27.24
C GLY A 510 -2.12 -6.62 -25.99
N THR A 511 -3.00 -6.53 -24.99
CA THR A 511 -2.68 -5.89 -23.71
C THR A 511 -1.70 -6.76 -22.93
N HIS A 512 -0.59 -6.16 -22.49
CA HIS A 512 0.40 -6.83 -21.65
C HIS A 512 0.04 -6.72 -20.17
N TYR A 513 0.20 -7.81 -19.43
CA TYR A 513 0.02 -7.86 -17.98
C TYR A 513 1.36 -8.25 -17.35
N LEU A 514 1.87 -7.42 -16.43
CA LEU A 514 3.20 -7.61 -15.81
C LEU A 514 3.13 -7.48 -14.28
N GLU A 515 3.57 -8.53 -13.59
CA GLU A 515 3.96 -8.47 -12.19
C GLU A 515 5.48 -8.31 -12.08
N THR A 516 5.96 -7.38 -11.24
CA THR A 516 7.41 -7.21 -10.96
C THR A 516 7.63 -6.78 -9.52
N SER A 517 7.08 -7.57 -8.59
CA SER A 517 6.99 -7.37 -7.14
C SER A 517 8.02 -8.16 -6.33
N ASN A 518 8.85 -9.02 -6.95
CA ASN A 518 9.79 -9.85 -6.20
C ASN A 518 11.01 -9.06 -5.66
N VAL A 519 10.92 -8.62 -4.40
CA VAL A 519 11.94 -7.82 -3.69
C VAL A 519 12.39 -8.43 -2.35
N GLY A 520 12.26 -9.75 -2.17
CA GLY A 520 12.84 -10.44 -1.01
C GLY A 520 12.15 -11.72 -0.55
N ASN A 521 10.89 -11.89 -0.91
CA ASN A 521 9.88 -12.50 -0.03
C ASN A 521 8.73 -13.16 -0.82
N SER A 522 9.05 -14.07 -1.73
CA SER A 522 8.05 -14.81 -2.50
C SER A 522 7.28 -15.83 -1.66
N TYR A 523 5.97 -15.91 -1.87
CA TYR A 523 5.12 -16.98 -1.33
C TYR A 523 4.96 -18.17 -2.31
N GLY A 524 5.70 -18.17 -3.42
CA GLY A 524 5.70 -19.22 -4.42
C GLY A 524 4.77 -18.94 -5.61
N ALA A 525 4.89 -19.79 -6.64
CA ALA A 525 4.06 -19.77 -7.83
C ALA A 525 3.42 -21.15 -8.07
N PHE A 526 2.19 -21.13 -8.55
CA PHE A 526 1.28 -22.27 -8.58
C PHE A 526 0.93 -22.61 -10.02
N TRP A 527 1.84 -23.34 -10.68
CA TRP A 527 1.76 -23.72 -12.08
C TRP A 527 2.05 -25.21 -12.24
N LYS A 528 1.28 -25.89 -13.10
CA LYS A 528 1.34 -27.35 -13.30
C LYS A 528 1.23 -28.10 -11.96
N GLU A 529 2.26 -28.83 -11.56
CA GLU A 529 2.23 -29.68 -10.36
C GLU A 529 2.13 -28.90 -9.02
N SER A 530 2.34 -27.57 -9.03
CA SER A 530 2.26 -26.71 -7.85
C SER A 530 0.85 -26.11 -7.68
N SER A 531 0.22 -26.34 -6.52
CA SER A 531 -1.19 -25.97 -6.25
C SER A 531 -1.33 -25.00 -5.06
N ARG A 532 -2.21 -24.00 -5.20
CA ARG A 532 -2.58 -23.03 -4.15
C ARG A 532 -3.30 -23.69 -2.95
N PRO A 533 -3.21 -23.12 -1.74
CA PRO A 533 -4.03 -23.49 -0.59
C PRO A 533 -5.51 -23.08 -0.75
N VAL A 534 -6.26 -23.84 -1.56
CA VAL A 534 -7.71 -23.70 -1.76
C VAL A 534 -8.52 -24.41 -0.65
N PRO A 535 -9.74 -23.95 -0.32
CA PRO A 535 -10.56 -24.55 0.73
C PRO A 535 -11.20 -25.88 0.27
N PRO A 536 -11.57 -26.78 1.20
CA PRO A 536 -12.01 -28.13 0.86
C PRO A 536 -13.45 -28.17 0.35
N ALA A 537 -13.67 -28.94 -0.73
CA ALA A 537 -14.99 -29.14 -1.33
C ALA A 537 -15.98 -29.91 -0.43
N GLN A 538 -15.47 -30.67 0.54
CA GLN A 538 -16.26 -31.41 1.53
C GLN A 538 -16.04 -30.80 2.92
N GLY A 539 -17.12 -30.67 3.68
CA GLY A 539 -17.10 -30.15 5.04
C GLY A 539 -16.77 -31.21 6.09
N THR A 540 -16.81 -30.78 7.35
CA THR A 540 -16.80 -31.61 8.56
C THR A 540 -18.13 -31.49 9.29
N ASP A 541 -18.30 -32.19 10.41
CA ASP A 541 -19.50 -32.10 11.26
C ASP A 541 -19.79 -30.67 11.79
N THR A 542 -18.80 -29.78 11.80
CA THR A 542 -18.90 -28.42 12.36
C THR A 542 -18.64 -27.30 11.37
N LEU A 543 -18.15 -27.60 10.15
CA LEU A 543 -17.77 -26.61 9.13
C LEU A 543 -18.25 -27.10 7.76
N GLY A 544 -19.12 -26.34 7.10
CA GLY A 544 -19.64 -26.70 5.77
C GLY A 544 -18.55 -26.71 4.68
N GLY A 545 -18.76 -27.54 3.66
CA GLY A 545 -17.88 -27.60 2.49
C GLY A 545 -18.00 -26.36 1.61
N PHE A 546 -16.93 -26.07 0.86
CA PHE A 546 -16.84 -24.92 -0.03
C PHE A 546 -17.14 -25.31 -1.49
N HIS A 547 -17.56 -24.35 -2.31
CA HIS A 547 -17.80 -24.58 -3.74
C HIS A 547 -16.48 -24.66 -4.53
N PRO A 548 -16.06 -25.83 -5.04
CA PRO A 548 -14.72 -25.98 -5.64
C PRO A 548 -14.54 -25.21 -6.97
N SER A 549 -15.63 -24.85 -7.64
CA SER A 549 -15.62 -24.03 -8.86
C SER A 549 -15.17 -22.59 -8.63
N HIS A 550 -15.16 -22.11 -7.39
CA HIS A 550 -14.76 -20.75 -7.04
C HIS A 550 -13.24 -20.57 -6.87
N TYR A 551 -12.48 -21.66 -6.70
CA TYR A 551 -11.10 -21.60 -6.21
C TYR A 551 -10.14 -22.37 -7.14
N ILE A 552 -9.55 -21.66 -8.11
CA ILE A 552 -8.67 -22.27 -9.12
C ILE A 552 -7.27 -22.54 -8.54
N PRO A 553 -6.87 -23.81 -8.34
CA PRO A 553 -5.67 -24.12 -7.58
C PRO A 553 -4.37 -23.96 -8.37
N GLN A 554 -4.41 -23.88 -9.70
CA GLN A 554 -3.24 -23.97 -10.57
C GLN A 554 -3.38 -23.02 -11.76
N GLY A 555 -2.26 -22.49 -12.26
CA GLY A 555 -2.23 -21.55 -13.39
C GLY A 555 -2.78 -20.18 -13.02
N ASP A 556 -3.10 -19.39 -14.04
CA ASP A 556 -3.85 -18.15 -13.88
C ASP A 556 -5.36 -18.45 -13.79
N PRO A 557 -6.07 -18.06 -12.71
CA PRO A 557 -7.52 -18.24 -12.60
C PRO A 557 -8.31 -17.59 -13.74
N ASN A 558 -7.79 -16.50 -14.29
CA ASN A 558 -8.44 -15.70 -15.33
C ASN A 558 -8.04 -16.10 -16.77
N GLY A 559 -7.38 -17.26 -16.92
CA GLY A 559 -7.30 -18.01 -18.17
C GLY A 559 -6.21 -17.63 -19.16
N LEU A 560 -5.23 -16.77 -18.82
CA LEU A 560 -4.09 -16.49 -19.69
C LEU A 560 -2.90 -17.44 -19.44
N GLU A 561 -2.25 -17.87 -20.52
CA GLU A 561 -1.02 -18.66 -20.43
C GLU A 561 0.20 -17.77 -20.06
N PRO A 562 0.99 -18.13 -19.05
CA PRO A 562 2.12 -17.33 -18.57
C PRO A 562 3.32 -17.43 -19.52
N ILE A 563 3.99 -16.31 -19.76
CA ILE A 563 5.04 -16.22 -20.80
C ILE A 563 6.43 -16.46 -20.20
N VAL A 564 7.19 -17.37 -20.82
CA VAL A 564 8.60 -17.63 -20.50
C VAL A 564 9.47 -16.42 -20.85
N PRO A 565 10.42 -16.00 -19.97
CA PRO A 565 11.35 -14.92 -20.26
C PRO A 565 12.09 -15.05 -21.59
N THR A 566 12.14 -13.97 -22.37
CA THR A 566 12.61 -14.01 -23.77
C THR A 566 14.12 -13.92 -23.98
N VAL A 567 14.91 -13.57 -22.96
CA VAL A 567 16.35 -13.25 -23.12
C VAL A 567 17.26 -14.23 -22.36
N ALA A 568 17.05 -14.40 -21.06
CA ALA A 568 17.92 -15.22 -20.20
C ALA A 568 17.19 -15.71 -18.92
N PRO A 569 16.26 -16.68 -19.02
CA PRO A 569 15.43 -17.13 -17.91
C PRO A 569 16.22 -17.43 -16.61
N PRO A 570 15.91 -16.77 -15.48
CA PRO A 570 16.68 -16.92 -14.24
C PRO A 570 16.42 -18.24 -13.51
N LEU A 571 15.26 -18.87 -13.75
CA LEU A 571 14.85 -20.11 -13.11
C LEU A 571 14.48 -21.18 -14.15
N VAL A 572 14.81 -22.43 -13.82
CA VAL A 572 14.44 -23.64 -14.57
C VAL A 572 13.82 -24.66 -13.64
N ASP A 573 13.03 -25.58 -14.19
CA ASP A 573 12.49 -26.73 -13.45
C ASP A 573 13.52 -27.86 -13.27
N ALA A 574 13.12 -28.93 -12.57
CA ALA A 574 13.96 -30.11 -12.32
C ALA A 574 14.36 -30.89 -13.59
N ALA A 575 13.80 -30.57 -14.76
CA ALA A 575 14.19 -31.11 -16.07
C ALA A 575 15.01 -30.10 -16.90
N GLY A 576 15.42 -28.97 -16.31
CA GLY A 576 16.21 -27.92 -16.97
C GLY A 576 15.40 -27.02 -17.91
N ARG A 577 14.06 -27.05 -17.84
CA ARG A 577 13.18 -26.24 -18.72
C ARG A 577 12.92 -24.88 -18.07
N PRO A 578 13.03 -23.75 -18.80
CA PRO A 578 12.69 -22.42 -18.29
C PRO A 578 11.30 -22.32 -17.64
N LEU A 579 11.23 -21.59 -16.52
CA LEU A 579 9.98 -21.27 -15.84
C LEU A 579 9.43 -19.90 -16.29
N PRO A 580 8.10 -19.71 -16.39
CA PRO A 580 7.48 -18.45 -16.82
C PRO A 580 7.25 -17.47 -15.65
N TYR A 581 8.08 -17.58 -14.61
CA TYR A 581 8.03 -16.74 -13.42
C TYR A 581 9.40 -16.69 -12.73
N LEU A 582 9.61 -15.66 -11.92
CA LEU A 582 10.60 -15.64 -10.85
C LEU A 582 9.86 -15.67 -9.50
N ALA A 583 10.09 -16.74 -8.75
CA ALA A 583 9.62 -16.93 -7.38
C ALA A 583 10.84 -17.27 -6.53
N SER A 584 11.40 -16.29 -5.84
CA SER A 584 12.65 -16.47 -5.09
C SER A 584 12.73 -15.56 -3.87
N ASN A 585 13.58 -15.97 -2.91
CA ASN A 585 14.04 -15.15 -1.80
C ASN A 585 15.55 -14.84 -1.90
N ASP A 586 16.24 -15.34 -2.95
CA ASP A 586 17.67 -15.08 -3.22
C ASP A 586 17.89 -14.16 -4.43
N ILE A 587 16.99 -14.24 -5.41
CA ILE A 587 17.07 -13.48 -6.66
C ILE A 587 15.92 -12.49 -6.64
N THR A 588 16.20 -11.19 -6.83
CA THR A 588 15.18 -10.14 -6.94
C THR A 588 15.04 -9.67 -8.40
N ALA A 589 13.89 -9.09 -8.76
CA ALA A 589 13.61 -8.57 -10.10
C ALA A 589 13.12 -7.12 -10.10
N PHE A 590 13.47 -6.36 -11.15
CA PHE A 590 12.90 -5.04 -11.44
C PHE A 590 12.66 -4.89 -12.94
N SER A 591 11.75 -4.00 -13.34
CA SER A 591 11.43 -3.75 -14.75
C SER A 591 11.49 -2.27 -15.11
N ILE A 592 11.91 -1.97 -16.34
CA ILE A 592 12.09 -0.61 -16.84
C ILE A 592 11.30 -0.45 -18.14
N LEU A 593 10.46 0.58 -18.23
CA LEU A 593 9.85 1.04 -19.48
C LEU A 593 10.71 2.15 -20.09
N ASP A 594 11.26 1.91 -21.27
CA ASP A 594 11.96 2.89 -22.10
C ASP A 594 11.00 3.45 -23.16
N THR A 595 10.58 4.70 -23.02
CA THR A 595 9.57 5.30 -23.93
C THR A 595 10.13 5.71 -25.29
N GLY A 596 11.46 5.83 -25.43
CA GLY A 596 12.09 6.12 -26.71
C GLY A 596 11.89 4.98 -27.70
N SER A 597 12.11 3.76 -27.23
CA SER A 597 11.93 2.51 -27.97
C SER A 597 10.54 1.87 -27.83
N GLY A 598 9.80 2.18 -26.76
CA GLY A 598 8.54 1.51 -26.40
C GLY A 598 8.74 0.16 -25.72
N THR A 599 9.95 -0.10 -25.20
CA THR A 599 10.36 -1.41 -24.70
C THR A 599 10.18 -1.51 -23.19
N VAL A 600 9.61 -2.60 -22.71
CA VAL A 600 9.69 -3.02 -21.32
C VAL A 600 10.77 -4.10 -21.20
N SER A 601 11.79 -3.83 -20.39
CA SER A 601 12.91 -4.73 -20.12
C SER A 601 12.93 -5.12 -18.65
N SER A 602 12.98 -6.41 -18.33
CA SER A 602 13.07 -6.92 -16.95
C SER A 602 14.46 -7.48 -16.65
N TYR A 603 14.95 -7.17 -15.45
CA TYR A 603 16.29 -7.48 -14.95
C TYR A 603 16.20 -8.25 -13.63
N TYR A 604 17.07 -9.23 -13.43
CA TYR A 604 17.23 -9.90 -12.14
C TYR A 604 18.62 -9.65 -11.53
N PHE A 605 18.71 -9.83 -10.22
CA PHE A 605 19.97 -9.83 -9.48
C PHE A 605 19.98 -10.95 -8.43
N ASP A 606 21.00 -11.79 -8.45
CA ASP A 606 21.22 -12.87 -7.48
C ASP A 606 22.03 -12.35 -6.29
N THR A 607 21.37 -12.15 -5.14
CA THR A 607 22.00 -11.57 -3.95
C THR A 607 23.05 -12.47 -3.30
N ARG A 608 23.15 -13.75 -3.69
CA ARG A 608 24.24 -14.66 -3.31
C ARG A 608 25.54 -14.36 -4.07
N GLN A 609 25.48 -13.48 -5.07
CA GLN A 609 26.58 -13.06 -5.93
C GLN A 609 26.67 -11.52 -5.92
N PRO A 610 27.04 -10.88 -4.78
CA PRO A 610 26.92 -9.43 -4.57
C PRO A 610 27.65 -8.57 -5.63
N GLU A 611 28.82 -9.03 -6.06
CA GLU A 611 29.66 -8.41 -7.09
C GLU A 611 29.10 -8.53 -8.53
N SER A 612 27.98 -9.23 -8.74
CA SER A 612 27.38 -9.38 -10.06
C SER A 612 26.57 -8.15 -10.50
N ALA A 613 26.50 -7.94 -11.81
CA ALA A 613 25.63 -6.93 -12.42
C ALA A 613 24.18 -7.44 -12.51
N GLY A 614 23.22 -6.53 -12.65
CA GLY A 614 21.85 -6.90 -13.02
C GLY A 614 21.79 -7.50 -14.42
N VAL A 615 21.09 -8.62 -14.59
CA VAL A 615 21.01 -9.38 -15.84
C VAL A 615 19.64 -9.20 -16.47
N LYS A 616 19.57 -8.66 -17.69
CA LYS A 616 18.31 -8.59 -18.47
C LYS A 616 17.87 -10.01 -18.85
N PHE A 617 16.70 -10.43 -18.40
CA PHE A 617 16.18 -11.78 -18.65
C PHE A 617 14.94 -11.84 -19.53
N ASP A 618 14.20 -10.74 -19.62
CA ASP A 618 13.01 -10.63 -20.45
C ASP A 618 12.91 -9.26 -21.11
N GLU A 619 12.25 -9.23 -22.26
CA GLU A 619 11.98 -8.04 -23.05
C GLU A 619 10.73 -8.20 -23.92
N PHE A 620 9.89 -7.17 -23.95
CA PHE A 620 8.76 -7.02 -24.87
C PHE A 620 8.53 -5.55 -25.25
N GLN A 621 7.77 -5.30 -26.31
CA GLN A 621 7.47 -3.94 -26.80
C GLN A 621 5.97 -3.64 -26.67
N LEU A 622 5.67 -2.47 -26.11
CA LEU A 622 4.36 -1.83 -26.24
C LEU A 622 4.17 -1.39 -27.68
N ARG A 623 2.95 -1.49 -28.19
CA ARG A 623 2.58 -1.17 -29.58
C ARG A 623 1.84 0.17 -29.68
#